data_AF-A0A954NFS4-F1
#
_entry.id   AF-A0A954NFS4-F1
#
_cell.length_a   1.000
_cell.length_b   1.000
_cell.length_c   1.000
_cell.angle_alpha   90.00
_cell.angle_beta   90.00
_cell.angle_gamma   90.00
#
_symmetry.space_group_name_H-M   'P 1'
#
loop_
_entity.id
_entity.type
_entity.pdbx_description
1 polymer ?
#
loop_
_entity_poly.entity_id
_entity_poly.type
_entity_poly.pdbx_seq_one_letter_code
_entity_poly.pdbx_strand_id
1 'polypeptide(L)' 'MDKHLMLLSVPGLRERDLTRMPRLGKLTAAGDSAGLVPSFPAVTCPVQANMTTGVLPSEHGVVANGFYWRERHEIEMWTA' A
#
# COMPACT_ATOMS: atom_id res chain seq x y z
N MET A 1 -2.76 -14.15 -26.77
CA MET A 1 -2.84 -14.41 -25.32
C MET A 1 -2.80 -13.05 -24.65
N ASP A 2 -3.86 -12.68 -23.95
CA ASP A 2 -3.96 -11.35 -23.36
C ASP A 2 -3.00 -11.23 -22.19
N LYS A 3 -2.38 -10.05 -22.05
CA LYS A 3 -1.48 -9.76 -20.94
C LYS A 3 -2.33 -9.27 -19.77
N HIS A 4 -2.27 -9.99 -18.65
CA HIS A 4 -2.91 -9.59 -17.40
C HIS A 4 -1.88 -9.02 -16.43
N LEU A 5 -2.27 -7.98 -15.69
CA LEU A 5 -1.48 -7.39 -14.60
C LEU A 5 -2.19 -7.65 -13.28
N MET A 6 -1.44 -8.13 -12.28
CA MET A 6 -1.92 -8.31 -10.91
C MET A 6 -1.03 -7.50 -9.97
N LEU A 7 -1.63 -6.59 -9.20
CA LEU A 7 -0.98 -5.90 -8.09
C LEU A 7 -1.36 -6.60 -6.78
N LEU A 8 -0.36 -7.15 -6.07
CA LEU A 8 -0.54 -7.72 -4.74
C LEU A 8 0.08 -6.77 -3.69
N SER A 9 -0.76 -6.14 -2.88
CA SER A 9 -0.30 -5.30 -1.76
C SER A 9 -0.40 -6.08 -0.44
N VAL A 10 0.72 -6.18 0.28
CA VAL A 10 0.80 -6.83 1.59
C VAL A 10 1.33 -5.82 2.61
N PRO A 11 0.47 -5.20 3.43
CA PRO A 11 0.89 -4.21 4.42
C PRO A 11 1.93 -4.78 5.39
N GLY A 12 3.03 -4.05 5.58
CA GLY A 12 4.09 -4.41 6.53
C GLY A 12 4.98 -5.58 6.11
N LEU A 13 4.90 -6.06 4.86
CA LEU A 13 5.77 -7.11 4.35
C LEU A 13 7.21 -6.61 4.24
N ARG A 14 8.15 -7.32 4.87
CA ARG A 14 9.59 -7.05 4.74
C ARG A 14 10.24 -8.17 3.95
N GLU A 15 11.38 -7.86 3.32
CA GLU A 15 12.16 -8.84 2.56
C GLU A 15 12.46 -10.12 3.36
N ARG A 16 12.85 -9.99 4.64
CA ARG A 16 13.13 -11.14 5.52
C ARG A 16 11.95 -12.08 5.73
N ASP A 17 10.71 -11.60 5.60
CA ASP A 17 9.51 -12.41 5.79
C ASP A 17 9.31 -13.38 4.61
N LEU A 18 9.89 -13.09 3.43
CA LEU A 18 9.83 -13.95 2.23
C LEU A 18 10.45 -15.33 2.46
N THR A 19 11.40 -15.45 3.39
CA THR A 19 12.02 -16.73 3.80
C THR A 19 10.98 -17.74 4.30
N ARG A 20 9.83 -17.26 4.79
CA ARG A 20 8.71 -18.07 5.29
C ARG A 20 7.55 -18.19 4.30
N MET A 21 7.67 -17.60 3.10
CA MET A 21 6.61 -17.50 2.10
C MET A 21 7.04 -18.17 0.79
N PRO A 22 7.12 -19.51 0.71
CA PRO A 22 7.80 -20.21 -0.39
C PRO A 22 7.20 -19.96 -1.77
N ARG A 23 5.91 -19.62 -1.87
CA ARG A 23 5.27 -19.26 -3.15
C ARG A 23 5.66 -17.86 -3.60
N LEU A 24 5.58 -16.88 -2.70
CA LEU A 24 5.94 -15.49 -3.01
C LEU A 24 7.45 -15.34 -3.20
N GLY A 25 8.26 -16.00 -2.36
CA GLY A 25 9.72 -16.02 -2.48
C GLY A 25 10.21 -16.56 -3.84
N LYS A 26 9.54 -17.59 -4.39
CA LYS A 26 9.83 -18.09 -5.74
C LYS A 26 9.51 -17.07 -6.83
N LEU A 27 8.41 -16.33 -6.69
CA LEU A 27 8.03 -15.29 -7.65
C LEU A 27 9.02 -14.12 -7.62
N THR A 28 9.41 -13.66 -6.44
CA THR A 28 10.38 -12.56 -6.29
C THR A 28 11.78 -12.95 -6.78
N ALA A 29 12.18 -14.22 -6.65
CA ALA A 29 13.49 -14.68 -7.11
C ALA A 29 13.61 -14.81 -8.63
N ALA A 30 12.50 -14.93 -9.35
CA ALA A 30 12.46 -15.00 -10.80
C ALA A 30 12.35 -13.62 -11.48
N GLY A 31 12.11 -12.56 -10.70
CA GLY A 31 11.90 -11.20 -11.17
C GLY A 31 12.89 -10.22 -10.56
N ASP A 32 12.43 -8.98 -10.37
CA ASP A 32 13.20 -7.90 -9.75
C ASP A 32 12.62 -7.54 -8.37
N SER A 33 13.44 -6.93 -7.52
CA SER A 33 13.08 -6.53 -6.16
C SER A 33 13.69 -5.19 -5.82
N ALA A 34 12.87 -4.27 -5.31
CA ALA A 34 13.29 -2.96 -4.86
C ALA A 34 12.64 -2.62 -3.52
N GLY A 35 13.39 -1.93 -2.66
CA GLY A 35 12.86 -1.39 -1.42
C GLY A 35 11.83 -0.30 -1.70
N LEU A 36 10.65 -0.39 -1.08
CA LEU A 36 9.64 0.66 -1.09
C LEU A 36 9.93 1.66 0.03
N VAL A 37 10.17 2.92 -0.32
CA VAL A 37 10.19 4.03 0.64
C VAL A 37 8.80 4.65 0.67
N PRO A 38 8.01 4.47 1.74
CA PRO A 38 6.67 5.06 1.82
C PRO A 38 6.76 6.58 2.03
N SER A 39 5.72 7.30 1.62
CA SER A 39 5.55 8.70 2.03
C SER A 39 5.23 8.81 3.53
N PHE A 40 5.34 10.02 4.06
CA PHE A 40 4.71 10.36 5.33
C PHE A 40 3.26 10.83 5.08
N PRO A 41 2.27 10.39 5.88
CA PRO A 41 2.37 9.37 6.92
C PRO A 41 2.42 7.95 6.33
N ALA A 42 3.29 7.10 6.88
CA ALA A 42 3.50 5.73 6.44
C ALA A 42 2.40 4.78 6.95
N VAL A 43 1.15 5.10 6.64
CA VAL A 43 -0.04 4.31 6.95
C VAL A 43 -0.70 3.81 5.65
N THR A 44 -1.55 2.79 5.79
CA THR A 44 -2.07 1.97 4.69
C THR A 44 -2.71 2.78 3.54
N CYS A 45 -3.73 3.60 3.81
CA CYS A 45 -4.50 4.29 2.76
C CYS A 45 -3.63 5.30 1.97
N PRO A 46 -2.84 6.20 2.59
CA PRO A 46 -1.95 7.11 1.87
C PRO A 46 -0.93 6.36 0.99
N VAL A 47 -0.28 5.33 1.50
CA VAL A 47 0.74 4.58 0.74
C VAL A 47 0.10 3.83 -0.43
N GLN A 48 -1.10 3.26 -0.25
CA GLN A 48 -1.83 2.62 -1.34
C GLN A 48 -2.26 3.62 -2.41
N ALA A 49 -2.75 4.79 -2.01
CA ALA A 49 -3.11 5.85 -2.94
C ALA A 49 -1.90 6.34 -3.75
N ASN A 50 -0.71 6.50 -3.13
CA ASN A 50 0.52 6.81 -3.87
C ASN A 50 0.81 5.77 -4.96
N MET A 51 0.69 4.48 -4.63
CA MET A 51 1.04 3.38 -5.55
C MET A 51 0.09 3.31 -6.76
N THR A 52 -1.20 3.60 -6.57
CA THR A 52 -2.21 3.49 -7.63
C THR A 52 -2.38 4.77 -8.44
N THR A 53 -2.09 5.93 -7.86
CA THR A 53 -2.23 7.24 -8.53
C THR A 53 -0.91 7.79 -9.06
N GLY A 54 0.23 7.38 -8.50
CA GLY A 54 1.55 7.88 -8.86
C GLY A 54 1.88 9.28 -8.32
N VAL A 55 1.04 9.86 -7.47
CA VAL A 55 1.23 11.20 -6.87
C VAL A 55 1.24 11.12 -5.34
N LEU A 56 1.61 12.20 -4.65
CA LEU A 56 1.73 12.23 -3.17
C LEU A 56 0.44 12.68 -2.47
N PRO A 57 0.32 12.53 -1.13
CA PRO A 57 -0.90 12.91 -0.40
C PRO A 57 -1.32 14.37 -0.52
N SER A 58 -0.37 15.27 -0.81
CA SER A 58 -0.64 16.67 -1.14
C SER A 58 -1.46 16.86 -2.42
N GLU A 59 -1.45 15.86 -3.32
CA GLU A 59 -2.12 15.90 -4.61
C GLU A 59 -3.40 15.05 -4.61
N HIS A 60 -3.35 13.81 -4.11
CA HIS A 60 -4.53 12.92 -4.09
C HIS A 60 -5.40 13.08 -2.83
N GLY A 61 -4.96 13.79 -1.79
CA GLY A 61 -5.77 14.15 -0.61
C GLY A 61 -5.96 13.06 0.46
N VAL A 62 -5.51 11.84 0.22
CA VAL A 62 -5.61 10.72 1.19
C VAL A 62 -4.45 10.80 2.18
N VAL A 63 -4.70 11.41 3.34
CA VAL A 63 -3.66 11.72 4.34
C VAL A 63 -3.73 10.86 5.61
N ALA A 64 -4.72 10.00 5.76
CA ALA A 64 -4.90 9.14 6.93
C ALA A 64 -5.65 7.86 6.57
N ASN A 65 -5.64 6.88 7.49
CA ASN A 65 -6.50 5.70 7.38
C ASN A 65 -7.94 5.97 7.81
N GLY A 66 -8.21 7.09 8.47
CA GLY A 66 -9.52 7.41 8.98
C GLY A 66 -9.60 8.82 9.52
N PHE A 67 -10.83 9.28 9.68
CA PHE A 67 -11.15 10.65 10.03
C PHE A 67 -12.17 10.67 11.16
N TYR A 68 -12.00 11.64 12.06
CA TYR A 68 -13.00 11.99 13.03
C TYR A 68 -13.87 13.13 12.49
N TRP A 69 -15.15 12.85 12.29
CA TRP A 69 -16.13 13.79 11.79
C TRP A 69 -16.72 14.60 12.95
N ARG A 70 -16.16 15.79 13.19
CA ARG A 70 -16.52 16.65 14.32
C ARG A 70 -18.02 16.95 14.42
N GLU A 71 -18.70 17.13 13.29
CA GLU A 71 -20.14 17.44 13.28
C GLU A 71 -21.01 16.26 13.75
N ARG A 72 -20.56 15.03 13.50
CA ARG A 72 -21.29 13.80 13.85
C ARG A 72 -20.77 13.15 15.12
N HIS A 73 -19.61 13.58 15.62
CA HIS A 73 -18.87 12.93 16.69
C HIS A 73 -18.52 11.46 16.38
N GLU A 74 -18.29 11.15 15.11
CA GLU A 74 -18.07 9.79 14.61
C GLU A 74 -16.66 9.59 14.09
N ILE A 75 -16.17 8.35 14.19
CA ILE A 75 -14.90 7.92 13.59
C ILE A 75 -15.25 7.04 12.39
N GLU A 76 -14.62 7.32 11.26
CA GLU A 76 -14.74 6.53 10.04
C GLU A 76 -13.35 6.10 9.58
N MET A 77 -13.20 4.84 9.22
CA MET A 77 -11.92 4.23 8.89
C MET A 77 -12.02 3.52 7.53
N TRP A 78 -10.97 3.65 6.72
CA TRP A 78 -10.78 3.00 5.42
C TRP A 78 -11.85 3.33 4.37
N THR A 79 -12.22 4.60 4.26
CA THR A 79 -13.22 5.08 3.29
C THR A 79 -12.64 5.96 2.18
N ALA A 80 -11.31 6.05 2.12
CA ALA A 80 -10.56 6.69 1.04
C ALA A 80 -10.24 5.71 -0.09
#